data_AF-A0A1F6R3G1-F1
#
_entry.id   AF-A0A1F6R3G1-F1
#
_cell.length_a   1.000
_cell.length_b   1.000
_cell.length_c   1.000
_cell.angle_alpha   90.00
_cell.angle_beta   90.00
_cell.angle_gamma   90.00
#
_symmetry.space_group_name_H-M   'P 1'
#
loop_
_entity.id
_entity.type
_entity.pdbx_description
1 polymer ?
#
loop_
_entity_poly.entity_id
_entity_poly.type
_entity_poly.pdbx_seq_one_letter_code
_entity_poly.pdbx_strand_id
1 'polypeptide(L)'
;MVGSSVGALFTALFKKKDTSNEIPTQKVLNYKLSELQRKTLLPKGYTLVEYDYPQACYDCERQKGLLEGWVAQSDNQIYLQEGFTTGDKATVTMASYKGTDSLTGPTDDEIRGSLCDLLAQRALWCVEV
;
A
#
# COMPACT_ATOMS: atom_id res chain seq x y z
N MET A 1 31.83 -12.90 -40.74
CA MET A 1 31.47 -11.47 -40.66
C MET A 1 30.48 -11.34 -39.51
N VAL A 2 30.95 -10.84 -38.38
CA VAL A 2 30.16 -10.53 -37.19
C VAL A 2 29.83 -9.04 -37.25
N GLY A 3 28.58 -8.65 -36.96
CA GLY A 3 28.17 -7.25 -36.91
C GLY A 3 26.65 -7.13 -36.98
N SER A 4 25.96 -7.48 -35.91
CA SER A 4 25.40 -6.51 -34.96
C SER A 4 24.08 -5.91 -35.43
N SER A 5 22.98 -6.63 -35.18
CA SER A 5 21.61 -6.11 -35.18
C SER A 5 21.15 -6.02 -33.72
N VAL A 6 21.73 -5.11 -32.94
CA VAL A 6 21.27 -4.82 -31.57
C VAL A 6 21.04 -3.32 -31.48
N GLY A 7 19.81 -2.91 -31.78
CA GLY A 7 19.42 -1.51 -31.79
C GLY A 7 17.92 -1.32 -31.72
N ALA A 8 17.21 -2.20 -31.01
CA ALA A 8 15.78 -2.08 -30.79
C ALA A 8 15.40 -2.65 -29.42
N LEU A 9 16.05 -2.18 -28.35
CA LEU A 9 15.57 -2.49 -26.99
C LEU A 9 15.98 -1.41 -25.98
N PHE A 10 15.68 -0.16 -26.30
CA PHE A 10 15.45 0.87 -25.28
C PHE A 10 13.98 1.29 -25.36
N THR A 11 13.09 0.33 -25.11
CA THR A 11 11.76 0.68 -24.58
C THR A 11 12.00 1.29 -23.22
N ALA A 12 12.03 2.62 -23.23
CA ALA A 12 11.90 3.43 -22.05
C ALA A 12 10.73 2.88 -21.21
N LEU A 13 11.09 2.34 -20.05
CA LEU A 13 10.23 2.01 -18.93
C LEU A 13 9.60 3.30 -18.38
N PHE A 14 8.80 3.98 -19.19
CA PHE A 14 7.88 4.97 -18.70
C PHE A 14 6.76 4.20 -18.00
N LYS A 15 6.78 4.21 -16.66
CA LYS A 15 5.64 3.87 -15.79
C LYS A 15 4.39 4.50 -16.39
N LYS A 16 3.62 3.73 -17.16
CA LYS A 16 2.27 4.14 -17.56
C LYS A 16 1.49 4.27 -16.26
N LYS A 17 1.05 5.48 -15.97
CA LYS A 17 -0.01 5.72 -14.99
C LYS A 17 -1.19 4.89 -15.47
N ASP A 18 -1.44 3.76 -14.83
CA ASP A 18 -2.49 2.83 -15.23
C ASP A 18 -3.84 3.56 -15.13
N THR A 19 -4.33 4.03 -16.28
CA THR A 19 -5.70 4.50 -16.49
C THR A 19 -6.64 3.33 -16.79
N SER A 20 -6.26 2.12 -16.39
CA SER A 20 -7.17 0.98 -16.36
C SER A 20 -8.15 1.15 -15.20
N ASN A 21 -9.45 1.07 -15.49
CA ASN A 21 -10.51 0.99 -14.47
C ASN A 21 -10.54 -0.36 -13.76
N GLU A 22 -9.66 -1.29 -14.14
CA GLU A 22 -9.57 -2.60 -13.52
C GLU A 22 -9.05 -2.50 -12.08
N ILE A 23 -9.71 -3.22 -11.18
CA ILE A 23 -9.28 -3.34 -9.80
C ILE A 23 -8.15 -4.38 -9.75
N PRO A 24 -6.96 -4.06 -9.23
CA PRO A 24 -5.88 -5.02 -9.16
C PRO A 24 -6.27 -6.20 -8.28
N THR A 25 -5.89 -7.41 -8.70
CA THR A 25 -6.10 -8.63 -7.92
C THR A 25 -5.10 -8.74 -6.76
N GLN A 26 -3.90 -8.19 -6.93
CA GLN A 26 -2.87 -8.10 -5.90
C GLN A 26 -3.26 -7.07 -4.83
N LYS A 27 -2.94 -7.38 -3.57
CA LYS A 27 -3.26 -6.53 -2.42
C LYS A 27 -2.09 -5.71 -1.91
N VAL A 28 -0.86 -6.07 -2.28
CA VAL A 28 0.35 -5.30 -2.01
C VAL A 28 0.79 -4.68 -3.32
N LEU A 29 0.79 -3.35 -3.39
CA LEU A 29 0.99 -2.57 -4.60
C LEU A 29 2.18 -1.63 -4.40
N ASN A 30 3.07 -1.54 -5.39
CA ASN A 30 4.17 -0.57 -5.40
C ASN A 30 3.80 0.76 -6.08
N TYR A 31 2.50 1.07 -6.10
CA TYR A 31 1.93 2.28 -6.67
C TYR A 31 0.62 2.65 -5.95
N LYS A 32 0.25 3.93 -6.04
CA LYS A 32 -1.03 4.43 -5.52
C LYS A 32 -2.16 4.14 -6.52
N LEU A 33 -3.27 3.64 -6.00
CA LEU A 33 -4.52 3.43 -6.71
C LEU A 33 -5.05 4.77 -7.23
N SER A 34 -5.64 4.73 -8.42
CA SER A 34 -6.30 5.90 -9.00
C SER A 34 -7.53 6.31 -8.18
N GLU A 35 -7.93 7.58 -8.27
CA GLU A 35 -9.13 8.08 -7.57
C GLU A 35 -10.38 7.25 -7.89
N LEU A 36 -10.51 6.77 -9.13
CA LEU A 36 -11.63 5.96 -9.57
C LEU A 36 -11.62 4.57 -8.91
N GLN A 37 -10.45 3.93 -8.81
CA GLN A 37 -10.29 2.67 -8.07
C GLN A 37 -10.62 2.86 -6.58
N ARG A 38 -10.14 3.95 -5.97
CA ARG A 38 -10.44 4.29 -4.56
C ARG A 38 -11.94 4.47 -4.33
N LYS A 39 -12.62 5.24 -5.19
CA LYS A 39 -14.08 5.43 -5.17
C LYS A 39 -14.87 4.14 -5.38
N THR A 40 -14.29 3.14 -6.02
CA THR A 40 -14.91 1.83 -6.24
C THR A 40 -14.71 0.88 -5.05
N LEU A 41 -13.55 0.94 -4.39
CA LEU A 41 -13.15 0.03 -3.33
C LEU A 41 -13.69 0.43 -1.94
N LEU A 42 -13.58 1.71 -1.57
CA LEU A 42 -13.96 2.17 -0.23
C LEU A 42 -15.42 1.82 0.13
N PRO A 43 -16.44 2.08 -0.72
CA PRO A 43 -17.83 1.75 -0.39
C PRO A 43 -18.11 0.25 -0.28
N LYS A 44 -17.22 -0.61 -0.82
CA LYS A 44 -17.33 -2.07 -0.74
C LYS A 44 -16.71 -2.65 0.53
N GLY A 45 -16.27 -1.79 1.46
CA GLY A 45 -15.68 -2.20 2.74
C GLY A 45 -14.18 -2.47 2.70
N TYR A 46 -13.49 -2.19 1.58
CA TYR A 46 -12.04 -2.31 1.54
C TYR A 46 -11.37 -1.16 2.30
N THR A 47 -10.26 -1.48 2.95
CA THR A 47 -9.38 -0.51 3.60
C THR A 47 -8.14 -0.33 2.74
N LEU A 48 -7.79 0.93 2.47
CA LEU A 48 -6.64 1.33 1.70
C LEU A 48 -5.58 1.85 2.66
N VAL A 49 -4.39 1.25 2.64
CA VAL A 49 -3.24 1.63 3.45
C VAL A 49 -2.18 2.16 2.51
N GLU A 50 -1.79 3.42 2.64
CA GLU A 50 -0.68 4.04 1.94
C GLU A 50 0.51 4.11 2.89
N TYR A 51 1.60 3.42 2.55
CA TYR A 51 2.84 3.41 3.30
C TYR A 51 3.92 4.16 2.52
N ASP A 52 4.14 5.41 2.89
CA ASP A 52 5.14 6.29 2.29
C ASP A 52 6.38 6.35 3.19
N TYR A 53 7.54 5.88 2.74
CA TYR A 53 8.77 5.81 3.56
C TYR A 53 10.02 6.40 2.88
N PRO A 54 11.01 6.88 3.65
CA PRO A 54 12.28 7.35 3.10
C PRO A 54 13.09 6.19 2.50
N GLN A 55 13.83 6.43 1.42
CA GLN A 55 14.64 5.37 0.77
C GLN A 55 15.70 4.75 1.69
N ALA A 56 16.21 5.51 2.67
CA ALA A 56 17.25 5.08 3.60
C ALA A 56 16.67 4.84 5.00
N CYS A 57 15.58 4.08 5.10
CA CYS A 57 14.92 3.77 6.37
C CYS A 57 15.06 2.28 6.72
N TYR A 58 15.97 1.97 7.66
CA TYR A 58 16.23 0.59 8.08
C TYR A 58 15.02 -0.03 8.80
N ASP A 59 14.37 0.73 9.68
CA ASP A 59 13.21 0.25 10.45
C ASP A 59 11.95 0.09 9.59
N CYS A 60 11.93 0.73 8.42
CA CYS A 60 10.76 0.70 7.52
C CYS A 60 10.57 -0.67 6.85
N GLU A 61 11.64 -1.43 6.60
CA GLU A 61 11.52 -2.80 6.06
C GLU A 61 10.79 -3.73 7.05
N ARG A 62 11.06 -3.57 8.35
CA ARG A 62 10.37 -4.33 9.41
C ARG A 62 8.89 -3.99 9.45
N GLN A 63 8.55 -2.70 9.43
CA GLN A 63 7.17 -2.23 9.41
C GLN A 63 6.42 -2.67 8.15
N LYS A 64 7.08 -2.60 6.99
CA LYS A 64 6.54 -3.09 5.73
C LYS A 64 6.17 -4.57 5.82
N GLY A 65 7.09 -5.43 6.28
CA GLY A 65 6.81 -6.86 6.41
C GLY A 65 5.63 -7.16 7.34
N LEU A 66 5.46 -6.36 8.39
CA LEU A 66 4.33 -6.46 9.30
C LEU A 66 3.00 -6.02 8.64
N LEU A 67 2.99 -4.92 7.88
CA LEU A 67 1.84 -4.48 7.09
C LEU A 67 1.43 -5.55 6.05
N GLU A 68 2.40 -6.12 5.33
CA GLU A 68 2.15 -7.21 4.37
C GLU A 68 1.57 -8.45 5.07
N GLY A 69 2.06 -8.78 6.27
CA GLY A 69 1.52 -9.86 7.10
C GLY A 69 0.05 -9.63 7.47
N TRP A 70 -0.32 -8.42 7.86
CA TRP A 70 -1.71 -8.08 8.15
C TRP A 70 -2.60 -8.11 6.91
N VAL A 71 -2.11 -7.64 5.77
CA VAL A 71 -2.83 -7.78 4.49
C VAL A 71 -3.16 -9.24 4.22
N ALA A 72 -2.19 -10.14 4.37
CA ALA A 72 -2.39 -11.58 4.17
C ALA A 72 -3.39 -12.20 5.16
N GLN A 73 -3.48 -11.67 6.38
CA GLN A 73 -4.36 -12.16 7.46
C GLN A 73 -5.70 -11.39 7.58
N SER A 74 -6.08 -10.60 6.58
CA SER A 74 -7.24 -9.70 6.64
C SER A 74 -8.44 -10.16 5.80
N ASP A 75 -8.48 -11.42 5.39
CA ASP A 75 -9.53 -11.97 4.51
C ASP A 75 -9.73 -11.13 3.23
N ASN A 76 -8.63 -10.63 2.66
CA ASN A 76 -8.58 -9.82 1.44
C ASN A 76 -9.19 -8.40 1.52
N GLN A 77 -9.50 -7.89 2.72
CA GLN A 77 -10.15 -6.58 2.86
C GLN A 77 -9.18 -5.38 2.82
N ILE A 78 -7.87 -5.61 2.88
CA ILE A 78 -6.85 -4.54 2.89
C ILE A 78 -6.13 -4.47 1.54
N TYR A 79 -5.91 -3.26 1.02
CA TYR A 79 -4.91 -2.96 -0.01
C TYR A 79 -3.80 -2.11 0.59
N LEU A 80 -2.55 -2.59 0.50
CA LEU A 80 -1.35 -1.85 0.83
C LEU A 80 -0.75 -1.22 -0.44
N GLN A 81 -0.46 0.06 -0.38
CA GLN A 81 0.13 0.88 -1.44
C GLN A 81 1.43 1.48 -0.94
N GLU A 82 2.55 1.10 -1.52
CA GLU A 82 3.86 1.59 -1.15
C GLU A 82 4.26 2.80 -1.98
N GLY A 83 4.88 3.77 -1.32
CA GLY A 83 5.46 4.96 -1.95
C GLY A 83 6.75 5.39 -1.27
N PHE A 84 7.54 6.18 -1.99
CA PHE A 84 8.73 6.83 -1.42
C PHE A 84 8.40 8.27 -1.07
N THR A 85 8.84 8.71 0.11
CA THR A 85 8.79 10.11 0.52
C THR A 85 10.20 10.71 0.60
N THR A 86 10.28 12.03 0.44
CA THR A 86 11.51 12.81 0.69
C THR A 86 11.63 13.26 2.14
N GLY A 87 10.63 12.98 2.99
CA GLY A 87 10.70 13.27 4.42
C GLY A 87 11.62 12.32 5.16
N ASP A 88 11.86 12.60 6.45
CA ASP A 88 12.77 11.82 7.31
C ASP A 88 12.06 10.68 8.05
N LYS A 89 10.73 10.63 8.00
CA LYS A 89 9.89 9.66 8.71
C LYS A 89 8.95 8.94 7.75
N ALA A 90 8.64 7.69 8.07
CA ALA A 90 7.58 6.97 7.39
C ALA A 90 6.21 7.54 7.77
N THR A 91 5.29 7.53 6.81
CA THR A 91 3.90 7.95 7.00
C THR A 91 2.98 6.80 6.60
N VAL A 92 1.99 6.51 7.45
CA VAL A 92 0.93 5.54 7.14
C VAL A 92 -0.37 6.30 7.04
N THR A 93 -0.97 6.34 5.85
CA THR A 93 -2.32 6.90 5.66
C THR A 93 -3.30 5.77 5.38
N MET A 94 -4.36 5.69 6.17
CA MET A 94 -5.36 4.65 6.11
C MET A 94 -6.70 5.28 5.74
N ALA A 95 -7.42 4.67 4.80
CA ALA A 95 -8.75 5.12 4.39
C ALA A 95 -9.68 3.92 4.24
N SER A 96 -10.89 4.03 4.78
CA SER A 96 -11.96 3.06 4.59
C SER A 96 -13.31 3.79 4.48
N TYR A 97 -14.41 3.05 4.37
CA TYR A 97 -15.75 3.64 4.45
C TYR A 97 -16.07 4.26 5.82
N LYS A 98 -15.31 3.92 6.86
CA LYS A 98 -15.48 4.46 8.22
C LYS A 98 -14.80 5.82 8.42
N GLY A 99 -13.84 6.17 7.57
CA GLY A 99 -13.07 7.40 7.71
C GLY A 99 -11.65 7.27 7.17
N THR A 100 -10.83 8.25 7.53
CA THR A 100 -9.42 8.33 7.14
C THR A 100 -8.60 8.66 8.39
N ASP A 101 -7.43 8.05 8.51
CA ASP A 101 -6.42 8.38 9.51
C ASP A 101 -5.04 8.50 8.87
N SER A 102 -4.15 9.29 9.45
CA SER A 102 -2.80 9.51 8.93
C SER A 102 -1.81 9.68 10.07
N LEU A 103 -0.82 8.79 10.12
CA LEU A 103 0.17 8.70 11.18
C LEU A 103 1.57 8.95 10.62
N THR A 104 2.37 9.78 11.30
CA THR A 104 3.74 10.13 10.88
C THR A 104 4.77 9.67 11.92
N GLY A 105 5.71 8.84 11.48
CA GLY A 105 6.63 8.09 12.34
C GLY A 105 5.93 7.19 13.37
N PRO A 106 4.86 6.46 13.02
CA PRO A 106 4.14 5.66 14.00
C PRO A 106 4.91 4.41 14.44
N THR A 107 4.56 3.95 15.64
CA THR A 107 4.87 2.62 16.16
C THR A 107 3.92 1.56 15.59
N ASP A 108 4.31 0.30 15.68
CA ASP A 108 3.50 -0.81 15.16
C ASP A 108 2.13 -0.90 15.85
N ASP A 109 2.06 -0.60 17.15
CA ASP A 109 0.81 -0.61 17.92
C ASP A 109 -0.14 0.51 17.51
N GLU A 110 0.38 1.70 17.21
CA GLU A 110 -0.44 2.81 16.70
C GLU A 110 -1.02 2.47 15.33
N ILE A 111 -0.22 1.88 14.43
CA ILE A 111 -0.72 1.44 13.13
C ILE A 111 -1.78 0.35 13.32
N ARG A 112 -1.52 -0.64 14.19
CA ARG A 112 -2.44 -1.75 14.46
C ARG A 112 -3.79 -1.22 14.95
N GLY A 113 -3.78 -0.36 15.98
CA GLY A 113 -4.99 0.21 16.57
C GLY A 113 -5.81 0.97 15.53
N SER A 114 -5.19 1.92 14.83
CA SER A 114 -5.86 2.71 13.80
C SER A 114 -6.42 1.86 12.66
N LEU A 115 -5.65 0.88 12.19
CA LEU A 115 -6.09 -0.04 11.14
C LEU A 115 -7.32 -0.84 11.59
N CYS A 116 -7.29 -1.40 12.80
CA CYS A 116 -8.38 -2.18 13.37
C CYS A 116 -9.69 -1.40 13.53
N ASP A 117 -9.60 -0.11 13.85
CA ASP A 117 -10.78 0.76 13.93
C ASP A 117 -11.41 0.99 12.55
N LEU A 118 -10.59 1.06 11.50
CA LEU A 118 -11.00 1.32 10.12
C LEU A 118 -11.47 0.08 9.34
N LEU A 119 -11.11 -1.14 9.76
CA LEU A 119 -11.51 -2.39 9.08
C LEU A 119 -13.04 -2.57 9.06
N ALA A 120 -13.58 -3.07 7.95
CA ALA A 120 -15.00 -3.42 7.85
C ALA A 120 -15.36 -4.60 8.74
N GLN A 121 -14.50 -5.62 8.73
CA GLN A 121 -14.60 -6.80 9.56
C GLN A 121 -13.34 -6.91 10.39
N ARG A 122 -13.50 -6.87 11.71
CA ARG A 122 -12.38 -6.90 12.64
C ARG A 122 -11.64 -8.24 12.50
N ALA A 123 -10.35 -8.18 12.17
CA ALA A 123 -9.51 -9.36 12.07
C ALA A 123 -9.12 -9.90 13.47
N LEU A 124 -8.72 -11.18 13.55
CA LEU A 124 -8.37 -11.82 14.83
C LEU A 124 -7.17 -11.16 15.52
N TRP A 125 -6.20 -10.68 14.74
CA TRP A 125 -5.01 -9.98 15.25
C TRP A 125 -5.30 -8.58 15.81
N CYS A 126 -6.55 -8.09 15.68
CA CYS A 126 -7.02 -6.86 16.32
C CYS A 126 -7.48 -7.06 17.78
N VAL A 127 -7.51 -8.29 18.28
CA VAL A 127 -7.84 -8.57 19.69
C VAL A 127 -6.52 -8.65 20.45
N GLU A 128 -6.29 -7.71 21.36
CA GLU A 128 -5.19 -7.79 22.31
C GLU A 128 -5.42 -9.01 23.20
N VAL A 129 -4.41 -9.88 23.29
CA VAL A 129 -4.38 -11.00 24.24
C VAL A 129 -3.45 -10.62 25.39
#